data_AF-A0A9J7KUV3-F1
#
_entry.id   AF-A0A9J7KUV3-F1
#
_cell.length_a   1.000
_cell.length_b   1.000
_cell.length_c   1.000
_cell.angle_alpha   90.00
_cell.angle_beta   90.00
_cell.angle_gamma   90.00
#
_symmetry.space_group_name_H-M   'P 1'
#
loop_
_entity.id
_entity.type
_entity.pdbx_description
1 polymer ?
#
loop_
_entity_poly.entity_id
_entity_poly.type
_entity_poly.pdbx_seq_one_letter_code
_entity_poly.pdbx_strand_id
1 'polypeptide(L)'
;MRVNGGPLTSRRPTNAVAPMEIMVTDARPEEREDLFVQKLRQCCVVFDFVNDPLSDLKWKEVKRAALNEMVEYVTHNRGVITEAVYPEAVNMFSINVFRTLPPTSNPNGAEFDPEEDEPTLEAAWPHLQIVYEFFLRFLESPDFQPNTAKKYIDQKFVLQLLDLFDSEDPRERDFLKTTLHRIYGKFLGLRAYIRKQINNIFYRFIYETEHHNGIAELLEVLGSIINGFALPLKEEHKVFLLKVLLPLHKVKSLSVYHPQLAYCVVQFLEKDASLTEPVIMGLLKFWPKVHSPKEVMFLNELEEILDVIEPSEFQKVMVPLFRQLAQCVSSPHFQVAERALYYWNNEYIMSLISDNAQVILPIMFPALYKNSKTHWNKTIHGLIYNALKLFMEMNQKLFDDCTQRYKAERQKEKEKVREREEAWDRIEHIAQTNPMCDGYLENSRLPHFPGSSGSVAMETDANDDAELSLDKMNERGQAGVSRGKDLKKMLPRRKSELPHDSLTMRALSDHKRADDYLTTSPETS
;
A
#
# COMPACT_ATOMS: atom_id res chain seq x y z
N MET A 1 -6.73 38.54 8.45
CA MET A 1 -5.74 39.54 7.98
C MET A 1 -5.09 39.00 6.73
N ARG A 2 -5.42 39.57 5.56
CA ARG A 2 -4.81 39.22 4.27
C ARG A 2 -3.39 39.77 4.23
N VAL A 3 -2.40 38.90 4.14
CA VAL A 3 -1.02 39.29 3.81
C VAL A 3 -0.84 38.98 2.33
N ASN A 4 -0.78 40.03 1.51
CA ASN A 4 -0.47 39.95 0.09
C ASN A 4 0.99 39.48 -0.08
N GLY A 5 1.20 38.23 -0.49
CA GLY A 5 2.47 37.75 -1.01
C GLY A 5 2.52 37.99 -2.52
N GLY A 6 3.26 39.01 -2.95
CA GLY A 6 3.58 39.20 -4.37
C GLY A 6 4.58 38.13 -4.86
N PRO A 7 4.67 37.89 -6.18
CA PRO A 7 5.62 36.94 -6.73
C PRO A 7 7.05 37.41 -6.46
N LEU A 8 7.92 36.48 -6.06
CA LEU A 8 9.37 36.68 -5.94
C LEU A 8 9.93 37.05 -7.32
N THR A 9 9.94 38.34 -7.64
CA THR A 9 10.66 38.89 -8.79
C THR A 9 12.13 38.51 -8.66
N SER A 10 12.68 37.90 -9.70
CA SER A 10 14.11 37.61 -9.84
C SER A 10 14.93 38.89 -9.63
N ARG A 11 15.45 39.07 -8.42
CA ARG A 11 16.51 40.06 -8.20
C ARG A 11 17.75 39.52 -8.88
N ARG A 12 18.09 40.03 -10.06
CA ARG A 12 19.44 39.91 -10.62
C ARG A 12 20.43 40.30 -9.53
N PRO A 13 21.41 39.45 -9.17
CA PRO A 13 22.46 39.89 -8.27
C PRO A 13 23.32 40.91 -9.03
N THR A 14 23.25 42.17 -8.62
CA THR A 14 24.15 43.25 -9.07
C THR A 14 25.61 43.06 -8.62
N ASN A 15 25.90 41.97 -7.91
CA ASN A 15 27.25 41.51 -7.62
C ASN A 15 27.42 40.11 -8.20
N ALA A 16 27.75 40.02 -9.49
CA ALA A 16 28.32 38.80 -10.05
C ALA A 16 29.68 38.60 -9.34
N VAL A 17 29.70 37.71 -8.34
CA VAL A 17 30.94 37.27 -7.70
C VAL A 17 31.80 36.66 -8.81
N ALA A 18 32.98 37.24 -9.05
CA ALA A 18 33.90 36.73 -10.06
C ALA A 18 34.15 35.23 -9.85
N PRO A 19 34.30 34.41 -10.91
CA PRO A 19 34.65 33.01 -10.76
C PRO A 19 35.97 32.91 -10.00
N MET A 20 35.99 32.21 -8.86
CA MET A 20 37.25 31.84 -8.22
C MET A 20 37.84 30.65 -8.98
N GLU A 21 38.75 30.96 -9.89
CA GLU A 21 39.44 30.00 -10.76
C GLU A 21 40.46 29.12 -10.02
N ILE A 22 40.81 29.45 -8.78
CA ILE A 22 41.78 28.70 -7.97
C ILE A 22 41.09 27.47 -7.36
N MET A 23 41.70 26.28 -7.54
CA MET A 23 41.27 25.06 -6.87
C MET A 23 41.65 25.11 -5.38
N VAL A 24 40.79 24.62 -4.49
CA VAL A 24 41.03 24.61 -3.04
C VAL A 24 42.30 23.85 -2.67
N THR A 25 42.66 22.81 -3.44
CA THR A 25 43.90 22.04 -3.24
C THR A 25 45.16 22.84 -3.57
N ASP A 26 45.06 23.79 -4.49
CA ASP A 26 46.20 24.54 -5.02
C ASP A 26 46.48 25.81 -4.22
N ALA A 27 45.55 26.21 -3.34
CA ALA A 27 45.72 27.29 -2.39
C ALA A 27 46.67 26.89 -1.24
N ARG A 28 47.35 27.89 -0.65
CA ARG A 28 48.21 27.71 0.52
C ARG A 28 47.39 27.16 1.69
N PRO A 29 47.93 26.26 2.53
CA PRO A 29 47.18 25.64 3.63
C PRO A 29 46.41 26.62 4.53
N GLU A 30 46.96 27.82 4.76
CA GLU A 30 46.37 28.89 5.57
C GLU A 30 45.16 29.57 4.91
N GLU A 31 45.07 29.55 3.57
CA GLU A 31 44.02 30.20 2.79
C GLU A 31 42.90 29.22 2.37
N ARG A 32 43.11 27.91 2.58
CA ARG A 32 42.19 26.85 2.13
C ARG A 32 40.81 26.94 2.78
N GLU A 33 40.77 27.20 4.09
CA GLU A 33 39.51 27.32 4.83
C GLU A 33 38.69 28.52 4.33
N ASP A 34 39.33 29.69 4.22
CA ASP A 34 38.69 30.91 3.73
C ASP A 34 38.19 30.75 2.29
N LEU A 35 39.00 30.15 1.42
CA LEU A 35 38.62 29.88 0.03
C LEU A 35 37.44 28.92 -0.05
N PHE A 36 37.42 27.87 0.77
CA PHE A 36 36.32 26.92 0.83
C PHE A 36 35.02 27.57 1.30
N VAL A 37 35.08 28.41 2.34
CA VAL A 37 33.94 29.22 2.82
C VAL A 37 33.43 30.16 1.72
N GLN A 38 34.34 30.80 0.98
CA GLN A 38 33.94 31.68 -0.13
C GLN A 38 33.26 30.90 -1.26
N LYS A 39 33.75 29.70 -1.60
CA LYS A 39 33.10 28.82 -2.61
C LYS A 39 31.71 28.35 -2.15
N LEU A 40 31.52 28.03 -0.86
CA LEU A 40 30.19 27.72 -0.31
C LEU A 40 29.22 28.89 -0.51
N ARG A 41 29.65 30.11 -0.19
CA ARG A 41 28.85 31.33 -0.39
C ARG A 41 28.54 31.60 -1.85
N GLN A 42 29.50 31.34 -2.74
CA GLN A 42 29.29 31.47 -4.19
C GLN A 42 28.20 30.50 -4.68
N CYS A 43 28.16 29.28 -4.13
CA CYS A 43 27.18 28.27 -4.48
C CYS A 43 25.76 28.56 -3.94
N CYS A 44 25.58 29.59 -3.10
CA CYS A 44 24.27 30.10 -2.69
C CYS A 44 23.53 30.87 -3.80
N VAL A 45 24.20 31.23 -4.90
CA VAL A 45 23.52 31.85 -6.05
C VAL A 45 22.67 30.80 -6.76
N VAL A 46 21.35 30.98 -6.75
CA VAL A 46 20.39 30.10 -7.41
C VAL A 46 20.17 30.55 -8.85
N PHE A 47 20.18 29.59 -9.78
CA PHE A 47 19.92 29.83 -11.20
C PHE A 47 18.55 29.26 -11.58
N ASP A 48 17.87 29.92 -12.51
CA ASP A 48 16.60 29.46 -13.05
C ASP A 48 16.84 28.44 -14.18
N PHE A 49 16.29 27.25 -14.03
CA PHE A 49 16.33 26.17 -15.03
C PHE A 49 14.98 25.95 -15.71
N VAL A 50 13.91 26.58 -15.21
CA VAL A 50 12.53 26.35 -15.65
C VAL A 50 12.06 27.46 -16.59
N ASN A 51 12.12 28.72 -16.16
CA ASN A 51 11.57 29.82 -16.97
C ASN A 51 12.51 30.27 -18.09
N ASP A 52 13.84 30.14 -17.88
CA ASP A 52 14.85 30.49 -18.88
C ASP A 52 15.99 29.45 -18.88
N PRO A 53 15.77 28.28 -19.51
CA PRO A 53 16.74 27.18 -19.50
C PRO A 53 18.09 27.55 -20.14
N LEU A 54 18.09 28.43 -21.13
CA LEU A 54 19.28 28.82 -21.91
C LEU A 54 20.02 30.05 -21.34
N SER A 55 19.49 30.68 -20.30
CA SER A 55 20.20 31.75 -19.58
C SER A 55 21.40 31.21 -18.80
N ASP A 56 22.39 32.10 -18.61
CA ASP A 56 23.49 31.93 -17.65
C ASP A 56 24.27 30.61 -17.76
N LEU A 57 24.30 29.97 -18.93
CA LEU A 57 24.94 28.66 -19.15
C LEU A 57 26.39 28.62 -18.63
N LYS A 58 27.16 29.69 -18.88
CA LYS A 58 28.52 29.84 -18.36
C LYS A 58 28.56 29.79 -16.83
N TRP A 59 27.67 30.51 -16.17
CA TRP A 59 27.64 30.61 -14.70
C TRP A 59 27.03 29.38 -14.04
N LYS A 60 26.06 28.73 -14.71
CA LYS A 60 25.55 27.41 -14.34
C LYS A 60 26.68 26.38 -14.33
N GLU A 61 27.55 26.39 -15.34
CA GLU A 61 28.71 25.49 -15.39
C GLU A 61 29.76 25.82 -14.33
N VAL A 62 30.05 27.11 -14.09
CA VAL A 62 30.96 27.54 -13.00
C VAL A 62 30.48 27.01 -11.64
N LYS A 63 29.19 27.15 -11.33
CA LYS A 63 28.62 26.61 -10.08
C LYS A 63 28.70 25.08 -10.04
N ARG A 64 28.41 24.40 -11.15
CA ARG A 64 28.50 22.93 -11.24
C ARG A 64 29.92 22.45 -10.95
N ALA A 65 30.93 23.07 -11.55
CA ALA A 65 32.34 22.74 -11.31
C ALA A 65 32.76 23.00 -9.86
N ALA A 66 32.38 24.16 -9.30
CA ALA A 66 32.68 24.50 -7.91
C ALA A 66 32.04 23.52 -6.91
N LEU A 67 30.79 23.10 -7.13
CA LEU A 67 30.13 22.10 -6.29
C LEU A 67 30.84 20.73 -6.35
N ASN A 68 31.20 20.25 -7.55
CA ASN A 68 31.93 18.98 -7.71
C ASN A 68 33.30 19.02 -7.01
N GLU A 69 34.03 20.11 -7.18
CA GLU A 69 35.32 20.32 -6.51
C GLU A 69 35.17 20.26 -4.98
N MET A 70 34.12 20.89 -4.42
CA MET A 70 33.85 20.83 -2.98
C MET A 70 33.49 19.42 -2.49
N VAL A 71 32.73 18.65 -3.28
CA VAL A 71 32.43 17.23 -2.98
C VAL A 71 33.71 16.41 -2.93
N GLU A 72 34.56 16.52 -3.95
CA GLU A 72 35.84 15.83 -4.01
C GLU A 72 36.75 16.23 -2.84
N TYR A 73 36.80 17.53 -2.53
CA TYR A 73 37.63 18.07 -1.47
C TYR A 73 37.23 17.55 -0.08
N VAL A 74 35.93 17.54 0.25
CA VAL A 74 35.42 16.99 1.52
C VAL A 74 35.57 15.48 1.60
N THR A 75 35.50 14.78 0.47
CA THR A 75 35.58 13.32 0.43
C THR A 75 37.01 12.80 0.63
N HIS A 76 38.00 13.44 0.03
CA HIS A 76 39.38 12.94 0.02
C HIS A 76 40.28 13.52 1.11
N ASN A 77 39.91 14.67 1.70
CA ASN A 77 40.74 15.34 2.70
C ASN A 77 40.13 15.26 4.10
N ARG A 78 40.99 15.12 5.11
CA ARG A 78 40.62 15.15 6.53
C ARG A 78 40.85 16.53 7.13
N GLY A 79 40.11 16.85 8.19
CA GLY A 79 40.22 18.12 8.89
C GLY A 79 39.63 19.32 8.14
N VAL A 80 38.89 19.07 7.05
CA VAL A 80 38.23 20.12 6.25
C VAL A 80 37.05 20.74 7.00
N ILE A 81 36.35 19.96 7.83
CA ILE A 81 35.13 20.38 8.52
C ILE A 81 35.49 21.09 9.82
N THR A 82 35.76 22.39 9.71
CA THR A 82 35.99 23.29 10.86
C THR A 82 34.69 23.90 11.38
N GLU A 83 34.73 24.59 12.54
CA GLU A 83 33.54 25.24 13.10
C GLU A 83 32.94 26.32 12.19
N ALA A 84 33.76 27.02 11.39
CA ALA A 84 33.33 28.06 10.46
C ALA A 84 32.58 27.50 9.25
N VAL A 85 32.83 26.25 8.87
CA VAL A 85 32.21 25.59 7.72
C VAL A 85 30.75 25.19 7.98
N TYR A 86 30.40 24.79 9.21
CA TYR A 86 29.03 24.34 9.54
C TYR A 86 27.91 25.33 9.16
N PRO A 87 27.95 26.62 9.56
CA PRO A 87 26.88 27.55 9.21
C PRO A 87 26.76 27.74 7.70
N GLU A 88 27.89 27.81 6.98
CA GLU A 88 27.92 28.06 5.54
C GLU A 88 27.43 26.84 4.75
N ALA A 89 27.82 25.62 5.14
CA ALA A 89 27.36 24.38 4.52
C ALA A 89 25.84 24.17 4.70
N VAL A 90 25.33 24.39 5.92
CA VAL A 90 23.89 24.27 6.21
C VAL A 90 23.09 25.36 5.48
N ASN A 91 23.60 26.59 5.42
CA ASN A 91 22.96 27.68 4.69
C ASN A 91 22.96 27.45 3.18
N MET A 92 24.08 26.99 2.60
CA MET A 92 24.18 26.65 1.18
C MET A 92 23.20 25.54 0.81
N PHE A 93 23.08 24.49 1.62
CA PHE A 93 22.07 23.46 1.44
C PHE A 93 20.65 24.05 1.49
N SER A 94 20.35 24.83 2.54
CA SER A 94 19.02 25.41 2.77
C SER A 94 18.56 26.32 1.62
N ILE A 95 19.44 27.17 1.09
CA ILE A 95 19.13 28.12 0.01
C ILE A 95 18.86 27.38 -1.32
N ASN A 96 19.59 26.31 -1.58
CA ASN A 96 19.45 25.56 -2.84
C ASN A 96 18.27 24.59 -2.80
N VAL A 97 18.01 23.96 -1.66
CA VAL A 97 17.09 22.82 -1.55
C VAL A 97 15.70 23.24 -1.07
N PHE A 98 15.60 24.08 -0.02
CA PHE A 98 14.32 24.43 0.57
C PHE A 98 13.55 25.43 -0.30
N ARG A 99 12.54 24.90 -0.99
CA ARG A 99 11.64 25.64 -1.88
C ARG A 99 10.22 25.11 -1.72
N THR A 100 9.25 25.92 -2.11
CA THR A 100 7.89 25.42 -2.30
C THR A 100 7.87 24.57 -3.56
N LEU A 101 7.36 23.34 -3.44
CA LEU A 101 7.22 22.44 -4.59
C LEU A 101 6.24 23.04 -5.61
N PRO A 102 6.48 22.81 -6.92
CA PRO A 102 5.55 23.25 -7.94
C PRO A 102 4.18 22.57 -7.77
N PRO A 103 3.09 23.17 -8.30
CA PRO A 103 1.78 22.51 -8.33
C PRO A 103 1.87 21.14 -9.01
N THR A 104 1.07 20.19 -8.53
CA THR A 104 1.07 18.82 -9.05
C THR A 104 0.70 18.80 -10.54
N SER A 105 1.51 18.14 -11.36
CA SER A 105 1.23 17.98 -12.80
C SER A 105 0.15 16.93 -13.05
N ASN A 106 0.01 15.98 -12.12
CA ASN A 106 -0.86 14.83 -12.27
C ASN A 106 -2.33 15.15 -11.96
N PRO A 107 -3.29 14.60 -12.73
CA PRO A 107 -4.70 14.83 -12.51
C PRO A 107 -5.17 14.17 -11.21
N ASN A 108 -5.91 14.91 -10.39
CA ASN A 108 -6.48 14.39 -9.15
C ASN A 108 -7.88 13.81 -9.39
N GLY A 109 -8.18 12.60 -8.88
CA GLY A 109 -9.51 12.03 -8.99
C GLY A 109 -9.63 10.58 -8.50
N ALA A 110 -10.87 10.10 -8.38
CA ALA A 110 -11.15 8.72 -7.96
C ALA A 110 -10.84 7.67 -9.03
N GLU A 111 -10.70 8.10 -10.28
CA GLU A 111 -10.37 7.26 -11.45
C GLU A 111 -8.87 7.19 -11.71
N PHE A 112 -8.08 8.00 -10.99
CA PHE A 112 -6.65 8.11 -11.19
C PHE A 112 -5.90 7.07 -10.35
N ASP A 113 -4.93 6.41 -10.98
CA ASP A 113 -4.08 5.40 -10.37
C ASP A 113 -2.67 5.96 -10.25
N PRO A 114 -2.17 6.28 -9.04
CA PRO A 114 -0.85 6.87 -8.83
C PRO A 114 0.33 6.03 -9.35
N GLU A 115 0.10 4.75 -9.66
CA GLU A 115 1.11 3.90 -10.31
C GLU A 115 1.29 4.21 -11.81
N GLU A 116 0.34 4.91 -12.42
CA GLU A 116 0.37 5.30 -13.84
C GLU A 116 0.96 6.71 -14.06
N ASP A 117 1.33 7.40 -12.98
CA ASP A 117 1.89 8.75 -12.99
C ASP A 117 3.23 8.83 -13.73
N GLU A 118 3.32 9.72 -14.71
CA GLU A 118 4.61 10.08 -15.28
C GLU A 118 5.34 11.03 -14.30
N PRO A 119 6.53 10.66 -13.79
CA PRO A 119 7.21 11.48 -12.80
C PRO A 119 7.71 12.78 -13.44
N THR A 120 7.27 13.94 -12.92
CA THR A 120 7.85 15.22 -13.31
C THR A 120 9.26 15.34 -12.72
N LEU A 121 10.26 15.36 -13.60
CA LEU A 121 11.66 15.51 -13.21
C LEU A 121 12.00 16.97 -12.90
N GLU A 122 12.80 17.20 -11.86
CA GLU A 122 13.24 18.54 -11.48
C GLU A 122 14.27 19.09 -12.48
N ALA A 123 14.01 20.27 -13.06
CA ALA A 123 14.86 20.86 -14.09
C ALA A 123 16.21 21.32 -13.53
N ALA A 124 16.25 21.76 -12.26
CA ALA A 124 17.48 22.17 -11.58
C ALA A 124 18.33 20.99 -11.05
N TRP A 125 17.96 19.75 -11.39
CA TRP A 125 18.63 18.54 -10.93
C TRP A 125 20.17 18.53 -11.09
N PRO A 126 20.77 19.03 -12.20
CA PRO A 126 22.22 19.05 -12.35
C PRO A 126 22.98 19.80 -11.25
N HIS A 127 22.34 20.77 -10.58
CA HIS A 127 22.90 21.43 -9.41
C HIS A 127 22.44 20.76 -8.11
N LEU A 128 21.15 20.45 -8.00
CA LEU A 128 20.58 19.88 -6.77
C LEU A 128 21.21 18.53 -6.40
N GLN A 129 21.46 17.67 -7.38
CA GLN A 129 22.13 16.38 -7.16
C GLN A 129 23.45 16.56 -6.42
N ILE A 130 24.28 17.51 -6.86
CA ILE A 130 25.61 17.74 -6.27
C ILE A 130 25.49 18.40 -4.89
N VAL A 131 24.49 19.26 -4.67
CA VAL A 131 24.21 19.84 -3.34
C VAL A 131 23.79 18.76 -2.35
N TYR A 132 22.91 17.83 -2.74
CA TYR A 132 22.53 16.68 -1.91
C TYR A 132 23.72 15.76 -1.65
N GLU A 133 24.51 15.46 -2.66
CA GLU A 133 25.72 14.64 -2.53
C GLU A 133 26.74 15.26 -1.59
N PHE A 134 27.03 16.56 -1.76
CA PHE A 134 27.89 17.33 -0.87
C PHE A 134 27.41 17.24 0.58
N PHE A 135 26.13 17.49 0.82
CA PHE A 135 25.58 17.50 2.17
C PHE A 135 25.59 16.10 2.80
N LEU A 136 25.37 15.04 2.02
CA LEU A 136 25.54 13.67 2.48
C LEU A 136 26.99 13.36 2.86
N ARG A 137 27.98 13.68 2.00
CA ARG A 137 29.40 13.50 2.32
C ARG A 137 29.81 14.30 3.56
N PHE A 138 29.31 15.52 3.69
CA PHE A 138 29.50 16.37 4.86
C PHE A 138 28.95 15.72 6.15
N LEU A 139 27.71 15.19 6.11
CA LEU A 139 27.12 14.49 7.25
C LEU A 139 27.81 13.16 7.57
N GLU A 140 28.26 12.41 6.56
CA GLU A 140 28.88 11.09 6.70
C GLU A 140 30.35 11.15 7.09
N SER A 141 31.00 12.31 6.92
CA SER A 141 32.40 12.51 7.28
C SER A 141 32.70 12.10 8.73
N PRO A 142 33.82 11.39 8.97
CA PRO A 142 34.24 11.03 10.33
C PRO A 142 34.58 12.25 11.19
N ASP A 143 34.93 13.38 10.57
CA ASP A 143 35.27 14.63 11.26
C ASP A 143 34.02 15.45 11.64
N PHE A 144 32.82 14.99 11.25
CA PHE A 144 31.56 15.65 11.57
C PHE A 144 31.22 15.58 13.06
N GLN A 145 30.98 16.73 13.68
CA GLN A 145 30.67 16.90 15.10
C GLN A 145 29.20 17.31 15.31
N PRO A 146 28.32 16.39 15.77
CA PRO A 146 26.90 16.69 15.96
C PRO A 146 26.64 17.83 16.96
N ASN A 147 27.51 18.00 17.96
CA ASN A 147 27.37 19.04 18.99
C ASN A 147 27.53 20.47 18.45
N THR A 148 28.31 20.64 17.39
CA THR A 148 28.50 21.93 16.71
C THR A 148 27.37 22.14 15.70
N ALA A 149 27.05 21.11 14.92
CA ALA A 149 26.00 21.15 13.90
C ALA A 149 24.58 21.40 14.46
N LYS A 150 24.27 20.96 15.68
CA LYS A 150 22.92 21.11 16.29
C LYS A 150 22.47 22.57 16.46
N LYS A 151 23.40 23.54 16.37
CA LYS A 151 23.08 24.98 16.41
C LYS A 151 22.41 25.45 15.12
N TYR A 152 22.62 24.73 14.02
CA TYR A 152 22.19 25.10 12.67
C TYR A 152 21.17 24.10 12.09
N ILE A 153 21.28 22.82 12.46
CA ILE A 153 20.29 21.79 12.13
C ILE A 153 19.30 21.70 13.29
N ASP A 154 18.27 22.54 13.23
CA ASP A 154 17.22 22.64 14.24
C ASP A 154 15.89 22.01 13.77
N GLN A 155 14.83 22.20 14.57
CA GLN A 155 13.49 21.70 14.23
C GLN A 155 12.92 22.33 12.95
N LYS A 156 13.27 23.58 12.66
CA LYS A 156 12.81 24.28 11.46
C LYS A 156 13.47 23.68 10.22
N PHE A 157 14.78 23.44 10.26
CA PHE A 157 15.50 22.74 9.21
C PHE A 157 14.88 21.37 8.90
N VAL A 158 14.59 20.58 9.94
CA VAL A 158 13.96 19.27 9.78
C VAL A 158 12.57 19.37 9.16
N LEU A 159 11.77 20.35 9.56
CA LEU A 159 10.42 20.54 8.99
C LEU A 159 10.50 20.86 7.48
N GLN A 160 11.35 21.81 7.10
CA GLN A 160 11.54 22.17 5.68
C GLN A 160 12.12 21.01 4.86
N LEU A 161 12.97 20.17 5.46
CA LEU A 161 13.46 18.94 4.82
C LEU A 161 12.35 17.92 4.61
N LEU A 162 11.45 17.76 5.59
CA LEU A 162 10.32 16.83 5.50
C LEU A 162 9.28 17.28 4.47
N ASP A 163 9.03 18.59 4.34
CA ASP A 163 8.09 19.13 3.33
C ASP A 163 8.51 18.78 1.89
N LEU A 164 9.80 18.51 1.65
CA LEU A 164 10.33 18.14 0.33
C LEU A 164 10.10 16.67 -0.04
N PHE A 165 9.70 15.81 0.90
CA PHE A 165 9.38 14.41 0.58
C PHE A 165 8.18 14.28 -0.37
N ASP A 166 7.39 15.34 -0.54
CA ASP A 166 6.30 15.38 -1.51
C ASP A 166 6.76 15.72 -2.94
N SER A 167 8.07 15.83 -3.19
CA SER A 167 8.64 16.04 -4.53
C SER A 167 8.21 14.91 -5.49
N GLU A 168 7.78 15.26 -6.70
CA GLU A 168 7.43 14.29 -7.75
C GLU A 168 8.68 13.54 -8.27
N ASP A 169 9.87 14.12 -8.13
CA ASP A 169 11.13 13.52 -8.59
C ASP A 169 11.62 12.41 -7.62
N PRO A 170 11.59 11.12 -8.01
CA PRO A 170 12.02 10.03 -7.14
C PRO A 170 13.50 10.12 -6.75
N ARG A 171 14.33 10.76 -7.57
CA ARG A 171 15.75 10.93 -7.28
C ARG A 171 15.94 11.86 -6.08
N GLU A 172 15.15 12.94 -6.02
CA GLU A 172 15.17 13.87 -4.90
C GLU A 172 14.72 13.16 -3.60
N ARG A 173 13.63 12.38 -3.67
CA ARG A 173 13.13 11.61 -2.53
C ARG A 173 14.14 10.61 -1.98
N ASP A 174 14.92 9.94 -2.84
CA ASP A 174 15.95 8.99 -2.40
C ASP A 174 17.11 9.67 -1.64
N PHE A 175 17.53 10.85 -2.09
CA PHE A 175 18.51 11.66 -1.35
C PHE A 175 17.93 12.13 -0.02
N LEU A 176 16.71 12.66 0.00
CA LEU A 176 16.01 13.10 1.21
C LEU A 176 15.89 11.98 2.24
N LYS A 177 15.50 10.77 1.80
CA LYS A 177 15.44 9.54 2.60
C LYS A 177 16.76 9.30 3.33
N THR A 178 17.86 9.28 2.58
CA THR A 178 19.19 9.03 3.11
C THR A 178 19.64 10.15 4.05
N THR A 179 19.43 11.41 3.68
CA THR A 179 19.77 12.59 4.50
C THR A 179 19.02 12.57 5.82
N LEU A 180 17.69 12.36 5.80
CA LEU A 180 16.86 12.28 6.99
C LEU A 180 17.30 11.13 7.91
N HIS A 181 17.60 9.96 7.35
CA HIS A 181 18.09 8.82 8.12
C HIS A 181 19.41 9.13 8.84
N ARG A 182 20.38 9.78 8.16
CA ARG A 182 21.65 10.20 8.77
C ARG A 182 21.43 11.23 9.88
N ILE A 183 20.56 12.21 9.67
CA ILE A 183 20.19 13.20 10.68
C ILE A 183 19.55 12.51 11.90
N TYR A 184 18.60 11.61 11.70
CA TYR A 184 17.96 10.86 12.79
C TYR A 184 18.96 10.05 13.61
N GLY A 185 19.93 9.42 12.94
CA GLY A 185 20.99 8.65 13.57
C GLY A 185 21.91 9.51 14.46
N LYS A 186 22.39 10.64 13.92
CA LYS A 186 23.40 11.51 14.56
C LYS A 186 22.82 12.46 15.61
N PHE A 187 21.57 12.89 15.48
CA PHE A 187 20.96 13.89 16.36
C PHE A 187 19.89 13.29 17.28
N LEU A 188 20.30 12.79 18.45
CA LEU A 188 19.38 12.18 19.42
C LEU A 188 18.26 13.14 19.86
N GLY A 189 18.56 14.43 20.00
CA GLY A 189 17.59 15.46 20.40
C GLY A 189 16.49 15.76 19.37
N LEU A 190 16.71 15.41 18.09
CA LEU A 190 15.73 15.62 17.01
C LEU A 190 14.83 14.40 16.79
N ARG A 191 15.16 13.22 17.33
CA ARG A 191 14.44 11.97 17.07
C ARG A 191 12.95 12.04 17.40
N ALA A 192 12.61 12.58 18.57
CA ALA A 192 11.21 12.72 18.98
C ALA A 192 10.44 13.68 18.06
N TYR A 193 11.08 14.77 17.63
CA TYR A 193 10.48 15.74 16.73
C TYR A 193 10.27 15.15 15.33
N ILE A 194 11.27 14.47 14.77
CA ILE A 194 11.18 13.78 13.46
C ILE A 194 10.02 12.78 13.47
N ARG A 195 9.95 11.88 14.46
CA ARG A 195 8.84 10.91 14.55
C ARG A 195 7.49 11.60 14.63
N LYS A 196 7.38 12.67 15.43
CA LYS A 196 6.13 13.44 15.55
C LYS A 196 5.72 14.08 14.22
N GLN A 197 6.66 14.66 13.46
CA GLN A 197 6.33 15.29 12.18
C GLN A 197 5.98 14.27 11.10
N ILE A 198 6.68 13.13 11.04
CA ILE A 198 6.29 12.03 10.13
C ILE A 198 4.88 11.54 10.48
N ASN A 199 4.53 11.43 11.76
CA ASN A 199 3.17 11.08 12.16
C ASN A 199 2.14 12.10 11.67
N ASN A 200 2.45 13.41 11.76
CA ASN A 200 1.53 14.45 11.26
C ASN A 200 1.33 14.34 9.75
N ILE A 201 2.40 14.06 8.99
CA ILE A 201 2.33 13.81 7.55
C ILE A 201 1.42 12.61 7.26
N PHE A 202 1.62 11.49 7.96
CA PHE A 202 0.78 10.31 7.81
C PHE A 202 -0.67 10.56 8.20
N TYR A 203 -0.95 11.31 9.28
CA TYR A 203 -2.32 11.65 9.64
C TYR A 203 -3.01 12.49 8.56
N ARG A 204 -2.33 13.50 8.04
CA ARG A 204 -2.84 14.33 6.94
C ARG A 204 -3.08 13.48 5.68
N PHE A 205 -2.13 12.60 5.35
CA PHE A 205 -2.26 11.67 4.23
C PHE A 205 -3.46 10.73 4.39
N ILE A 206 -3.64 10.09 5.54
CA ILE A 206 -4.68 9.08 5.77
C ILE A 206 -6.09 9.70 5.87
N TYR A 207 -6.21 10.89 6.47
CA TYR A 207 -7.50 11.43 6.90
C TYR A 207 -7.92 12.70 6.16
N GLU A 208 -7.02 13.40 5.48
CA GLU A 208 -7.32 14.69 4.84
C GLU A 208 -7.13 14.65 3.32
N THR A 209 -5.94 14.27 2.84
CA THR A 209 -5.58 14.47 1.43
C THR A 209 -5.60 13.20 0.58
N GLU A 210 -5.31 12.02 1.15
CA GLU A 210 -5.05 10.77 0.43
C GLU A 210 -4.00 10.88 -0.70
N HIS A 211 -3.19 11.93 -0.68
CA HIS A 211 -2.15 12.23 -1.67
C HIS A 211 -0.89 12.72 -0.96
N HIS A 212 0.23 12.05 -1.24
CA HIS A 212 1.59 12.42 -0.84
C HIS A 212 2.60 11.48 -1.54
N ASN A 213 3.62 12.01 -2.21
CA ASN A 213 4.53 11.21 -3.06
C ASN A 213 5.57 10.40 -2.27
N GLY A 214 6.01 10.90 -1.10
CA GLY A 214 7.11 10.31 -0.32
C GLY A 214 6.75 9.31 0.77
N ILE A 215 5.56 8.68 0.74
CA ILE A 215 5.13 7.78 1.82
C ILE A 215 6.01 6.53 1.90
N ALA A 216 6.39 5.95 0.76
CA ALA A 216 7.27 4.79 0.69
C ALA A 216 8.64 5.07 1.33
N GLU A 217 9.27 6.18 0.95
CA GLU A 217 10.59 6.56 1.44
C GLU A 217 10.58 6.88 2.93
N LEU A 218 9.53 7.53 3.44
CA LEU A 218 9.35 7.76 4.88
C LEU A 218 9.20 6.43 5.65
N LEU A 219 8.48 5.47 5.08
CA LEU A 219 8.35 4.13 5.66
C LEU A 219 9.67 3.36 5.65
N GLU A 220 10.53 3.50 4.63
CA GLU A 220 11.87 2.90 4.64
C GLU A 220 12.74 3.43 5.78
N VAL A 221 12.72 4.75 6.00
CA VAL A 221 13.42 5.36 7.14
C VAL A 221 12.86 4.81 8.44
N LEU A 222 11.53 4.74 8.58
CA LEU A 222 10.88 4.21 9.77
C LEU A 222 11.17 2.73 10.01
N GLY A 223 11.24 1.89 8.96
CA GLY A 223 11.60 0.49 9.09
C GLY A 223 12.98 0.31 9.74
N SER A 224 13.96 1.11 9.31
CA SER A 224 15.29 1.13 9.94
C SER A 224 15.24 1.62 11.39
N ILE A 225 14.43 2.65 11.67
CA ILE A 225 14.24 3.17 13.03
C ILE A 225 13.60 2.13 13.95
N ILE A 226 12.57 1.42 13.48
CA ILE A 226 11.84 0.39 14.21
C ILE A 226 12.81 -0.73 14.56
N ASN A 227 13.61 -1.21 13.61
CA ASN A 227 14.63 -2.23 13.86
C ASN A 227 15.61 -1.82 14.99
N GLY A 228 15.92 -0.52 15.11
CA GLY A 228 16.75 0.03 16.19
C GLY A 228 16.05 0.24 17.55
N PHE A 229 14.76 -0.08 17.70
CA PHE A 229 14.07 0.09 18.99
C PHE A 229 14.62 -0.83 20.06
N ALA A 230 14.82 -0.26 21.25
CA ALA A 230 15.20 -0.98 22.46
C ALA A 230 14.01 -1.78 23.01
N LEU A 231 14.31 -2.94 23.60
CA LEU A 231 13.34 -3.76 24.32
C LEU A 231 13.44 -3.46 25.83
N PRO A 232 12.30 -3.42 26.56
CA PRO A 232 10.94 -3.56 26.07
C PRO A 232 10.47 -2.35 25.24
N LEU A 233 9.56 -2.60 24.28
CA LEU A 233 9.00 -1.54 23.44
C LEU A 233 8.26 -0.50 24.30
N LYS A 234 8.51 0.78 24.00
CA LYS A 234 7.79 1.89 24.64
C LYS A 234 6.35 1.97 24.16
N GLU A 235 5.46 2.42 25.04
CA GLU A 235 4.04 2.58 24.73
C GLU A 235 3.78 3.52 23.55
N GLU A 236 4.57 4.60 23.42
CA GLU A 236 4.49 5.50 22.26
C GLU A 236 4.69 4.78 20.91
N HIS A 237 5.50 3.71 20.88
CA HIS A 237 5.77 2.93 19.67
C HIS A 237 4.63 1.95 19.37
N LYS A 238 4.00 1.37 20.41
CA LYS A 238 2.79 0.55 20.27
C LYS A 238 1.62 1.37 19.74
N VAL A 239 1.43 2.57 20.27
CA VAL A 239 0.43 3.52 19.77
C VAL A 239 0.71 3.90 18.32
N PHE A 240 1.97 4.13 17.95
CA PHE A 240 2.35 4.43 16.56
C PHE A 240 1.97 3.29 15.60
N LEU A 241 2.27 2.03 15.94
CA LEU A 241 1.85 0.86 15.15
C LEU A 241 0.33 0.83 14.96
N LEU A 242 -0.43 0.90 16.06
CA LEU A 242 -1.88 0.69 16.02
C LEU A 242 -2.69 1.88 15.47
N LYS A 243 -2.19 3.11 15.63
CA LYS A 243 -2.91 4.34 15.27
C LYS A 243 -2.40 5.01 14.01
N VAL A 244 -1.21 4.66 13.53
CA VAL A 244 -0.62 5.26 12.33
C VAL A 244 -0.33 4.21 11.26
N LEU A 245 0.46 3.17 11.57
CA LEU A 245 0.82 2.17 10.56
C LEU A 245 -0.39 1.33 10.11
N LEU A 246 -1.21 0.83 11.04
CA LEU A 246 -2.38 0.03 10.63
C LEU A 246 -3.38 0.84 9.77
N PRO A 247 -3.77 2.08 10.11
CA PRO A 247 -4.66 2.86 9.25
C PRO A 247 -4.10 3.22 7.87
N LEU A 248 -2.77 3.19 7.63
CA LEU A 248 -2.20 3.40 6.29
C LEU A 248 -2.70 2.37 5.27
N HIS A 249 -3.13 1.18 5.71
CA HIS A 249 -3.71 0.16 4.82
C HIS A 249 -5.07 0.57 4.23
N LYS A 250 -5.73 1.58 4.79
CA LYS A 250 -7.05 2.04 4.32
C LYS A 250 -6.97 2.78 2.98
N VAL A 251 -5.90 3.53 2.75
CA VAL A 251 -5.77 4.45 1.62
C VAL A 251 -5.75 3.68 0.29
N LYS A 252 -6.31 4.26 -0.77
CA LYS A 252 -6.48 3.60 -2.07
C LYS A 252 -5.13 3.27 -2.73
N SER A 253 -4.19 4.22 -2.70
CA SER A 253 -2.85 4.15 -3.27
C SER A 253 -1.86 3.27 -2.49
N LEU A 254 -2.37 2.25 -1.77
CA LEU A 254 -1.56 1.33 -0.98
C LEU A 254 -0.50 0.60 -1.81
N SER A 255 -0.75 0.36 -3.11
CA SER A 255 0.19 -0.31 -4.02
C SER A 255 1.57 0.33 -4.07
N VAL A 256 1.65 1.66 -3.95
CA VAL A 256 2.88 2.44 -4.04
C VAL A 256 3.85 2.18 -2.88
N TYR A 257 3.34 1.89 -1.67
CA TYR A 257 4.15 1.85 -0.44
C TYR A 257 3.94 0.60 0.43
N HIS A 258 3.12 -0.35 -0.01
CA HIS A 258 2.80 -1.55 0.76
C HIS A 258 4.01 -2.40 1.15
N PRO A 259 4.99 -2.70 0.27
CA PRO A 259 6.15 -3.51 0.69
C PRO A 259 6.88 -2.91 1.89
N GLN A 260 7.05 -1.59 1.90
CA GLN A 260 7.68 -0.85 2.99
C GLN A 260 6.82 -0.86 4.26
N LEU A 261 5.50 -0.78 4.12
CA LEU A 261 4.56 -0.84 5.24
C LEU A 261 4.52 -2.23 5.88
N ALA A 262 4.39 -3.28 5.07
CA ALA A 262 4.41 -4.68 5.52
C ALA A 262 5.71 -4.98 6.27
N TYR A 263 6.86 -4.56 5.72
CA TYR A 263 8.15 -4.65 6.41
C TYR A 263 8.11 -3.99 7.80
N CYS A 264 7.60 -2.75 7.90
CA CYS A 264 7.48 -2.07 9.19
C CYS A 264 6.61 -2.84 10.19
N VAL A 265 5.48 -3.42 9.75
CA VAL A 265 4.57 -4.20 10.60
C VAL A 265 5.26 -5.47 11.09
N VAL A 266 5.87 -6.25 10.20
CA VAL A 266 6.60 -7.48 10.55
C VAL A 266 7.74 -7.19 11.53
N GLN A 267 8.54 -6.14 11.32
CA GLN A 267 9.61 -5.76 12.26
C GLN A 267 9.09 -5.42 13.68
N PHE A 268 7.85 -4.92 13.79
CA PHE A 268 7.23 -4.69 15.09
C PHE A 268 6.87 -6.01 15.79
N LEU A 269 6.34 -6.97 15.04
CA LEU A 269 5.93 -8.28 15.56
C LEU A 269 7.14 -9.13 15.99
N GLU A 270 8.24 -9.08 15.24
CA GLU A 270 9.51 -9.72 15.63
C GLU A 270 10.04 -9.19 16.97
N LYS A 271 9.74 -7.93 17.32
CA LYS A 271 10.19 -7.30 18.57
C LYS A 271 9.28 -7.57 19.76
N ASP A 272 7.99 -7.72 19.53
CA ASP A 272 6.99 -7.97 20.57
C ASP A 272 5.80 -8.73 19.99
N ALA A 273 5.82 -10.07 20.11
CA ALA A 273 4.80 -10.96 19.59
C ALA A 273 3.39 -10.69 20.15
N SER A 274 3.27 -10.06 21.33
CA SER A 274 1.97 -9.72 21.94
C SER A 274 1.16 -8.71 21.10
N LEU A 275 1.80 -8.03 20.15
CA LEU A 275 1.16 -7.10 19.22
C LEU A 275 0.48 -7.81 18.04
N THR A 276 0.67 -9.11 17.86
CA THR A 276 0.18 -9.86 16.69
C THR A 276 -1.34 -9.90 16.63
N GLU A 277 -2.01 -10.22 17.74
CA GLU A 277 -3.47 -10.24 17.82
C GLU A 277 -4.11 -8.91 17.39
N PRO A 278 -3.77 -7.74 17.98
CA PRO A 278 -4.38 -6.48 17.58
C PRO A 278 -4.02 -6.06 16.14
N VAL A 279 -2.85 -6.45 15.62
CA VAL A 279 -2.45 -6.20 14.22
C VAL A 279 -3.32 -6.99 13.26
N ILE A 280 -3.43 -8.31 13.43
CA ILE A 280 -4.25 -9.17 12.54
C ILE A 280 -5.72 -8.75 12.63
N MET A 281 -6.25 -8.48 13.82
CA MET A 281 -7.62 -7.99 13.97
C MET A 281 -7.83 -6.62 13.31
N GLY A 282 -6.80 -5.76 13.30
CA GLY A 282 -6.79 -4.49 12.58
C GLY A 282 -6.83 -4.67 11.06
N LEU A 283 -6.00 -5.56 10.51
CA LEU A 283 -5.99 -5.89 9.09
C LEU A 283 -7.32 -6.50 8.64
N LEU A 284 -7.87 -7.45 9.40
CA LEU A 284 -9.18 -8.04 9.13
C LEU A 284 -10.31 -7.00 9.18
N LYS A 285 -10.22 -6.00 10.07
CA LYS A 285 -11.16 -4.88 10.12
C LYS A 285 -11.08 -3.99 8.88
N PHE A 286 -9.88 -3.78 8.32
CA PHE A 286 -9.66 -2.96 7.14
C PHE A 286 -9.68 -3.76 5.83
N TRP A 287 -10.13 -5.02 5.86
CA TRP A 287 -10.12 -5.91 4.72
C TRP A 287 -10.81 -5.29 3.49
N PRO A 288 -10.13 -5.17 2.33
CA PRO A 288 -10.71 -4.61 1.12
C PRO A 288 -11.89 -5.44 0.63
N LYS A 289 -13.05 -4.82 0.39
CA LYS A 289 -14.25 -5.51 -0.12
C LYS A 289 -14.56 -5.22 -1.59
N VAL A 290 -13.96 -4.18 -2.16
CA VAL A 290 -14.23 -3.70 -3.54
C VAL A 290 -12.96 -3.45 -4.35
N HIS A 291 -11.80 -3.91 -3.86
CA HIS A 291 -10.50 -3.63 -4.48
C HIS A 291 -9.60 -4.88 -4.46
N SER A 292 -9.75 -5.74 -5.46
CA SER A 292 -9.07 -7.05 -5.53
C SER A 292 -7.53 -6.96 -5.46
N PRO A 293 -6.82 -6.00 -6.08
CA PRO A 293 -5.37 -5.91 -5.93
C PRO A 293 -4.95 -5.72 -4.46
N LYS A 294 -5.55 -4.78 -3.73
CA LYS A 294 -5.36 -4.63 -2.29
C LYS A 294 -5.69 -5.90 -1.51
N GLU A 295 -6.71 -6.67 -1.88
CA GLU A 295 -6.99 -7.95 -1.22
C GLU A 295 -5.83 -8.95 -1.40
N VAL A 296 -5.23 -9.02 -2.59
CA VAL A 296 -4.01 -9.81 -2.84
C VAL A 296 -2.84 -9.30 -2.00
N MET A 297 -2.70 -7.99 -1.83
CA MET A 297 -1.65 -7.39 -0.99
C MET A 297 -1.82 -7.72 0.49
N PHE A 298 -3.04 -7.63 1.02
CA PHE A 298 -3.35 -8.05 2.39
C PHE A 298 -3.08 -9.55 2.60
N LEU A 299 -3.37 -10.39 1.59
CA LEU A 299 -3.01 -11.81 1.63
C LEU A 299 -1.49 -12.02 1.58
N ASN A 300 -0.72 -11.17 0.89
CA ASN A 300 0.74 -11.21 0.95
C ASN A 300 1.25 -10.88 2.34
N GLU A 301 0.85 -9.74 2.88
CA GLU A 301 1.28 -9.28 4.20
C GLU A 301 0.88 -10.25 5.31
N LEU A 302 -0.33 -10.81 5.26
CA LEU A 302 -0.76 -11.80 6.24
C LEU A 302 0.09 -13.08 6.19
N GLU A 303 0.58 -13.50 5.02
CA GLU A 303 1.51 -14.64 4.95
C GLU A 303 2.84 -14.31 5.63
N GLU A 304 3.41 -13.14 5.36
CA GLU A 304 4.65 -12.69 5.99
C GLU A 304 4.50 -12.56 7.53
N ILE A 305 3.34 -12.11 8.01
CA ILE A 305 3.02 -12.07 9.45
C ILE A 305 2.92 -13.49 10.02
N LEU A 306 2.29 -14.41 9.30
CA LEU A 306 2.15 -15.80 9.73
C LEU A 306 3.49 -16.56 9.71
N ASP A 307 4.48 -16.14 8.94
CA ASP A 307 5.82 -16.75 8.96
C ASP A 307 6.58 -16.45 10.27
N VAL A 308 6.22 -15.38 10.99
CA VAL A 308 6.86 -14.97 12.25
C VAL A 308 5.96 -15.13 13.48
N ILE A 309 4.72 -15.60 13.31
CA ILE A 309 3.75 -15.71 14.42
C ILE A 309 4.13 -16.82 15.40
N GLU A 310 3.98 -16.59 16.70
CA GLU A 310 4.10 -17.66 17.68
C GLU A 310 2.82 -18.52 17.74
N PRO A 311 2.89 -19.84 17.97
CA PRO A 311 1.70 -20.71 18.04
C PRO A 311 0.65 -20.26 19.08
N SER A 312 1.10 -19.70 20.20
CA SER A 312 0.25 -19.13 21.26
C SER A 312 -0.57 -17.93 20.78
N GLU A 313 0.02 -17.06 19.97
CA GLU A 313 -0.64 -15.89 19.38
C GLU A 313 -1.55 -16.32 18.22
N PHE A 314 -1.12 -17.30 17.41
CA PHE A 314 -1.93 -17.85 16.32
C PHE A 314 -3.29 -18.39 16.81
N GLN A 315 -3.32 -19.11 17.93
CA GLN A 315 -4.57 -19.65 18.49
C GLN A 315 -5.62 -18.59 18.82
N LYS A 316 -5.19 -17.35 19.14
CA LYS A 316 -6.12 -16.23 19.44
C LYS A 316 -6.81 -15.71 18.19
N VAL A 317 -6.14 -15.78 17.04
CA VAL A 317 -6.60 -15.17 15.77
C VAL A 317 -7.06 -16.17 14.71
N MET A 318 -6.74 -17.47 14.86
CA MET A 318 -6.99 -18.48 13.82
C MET A 318 -8.46 -18.53 13.36
N VAL A 319 -9.42 -18.36 14.28
CA VAL A 319 -10.84 -18.45 13.93
C VAL A 319 -11.28 -17.29 13.01
N PRO A 320 -11.11 -16.00 13.39
CA PRO A 320 -11.47 -14.90 12.49
C PRO A 320 -10.61 -14.86 11.21
N LEU A 321 -9.33 -15.21 11.29
CA LEU A 321 -8.42 -15.29 10.14
C LEU A 321 -8.92 -16.30 9.10
N PHE A 322 -9.16 -17.55 9.50
CA PHE A 322 -9.57 -18.59 8.55
C PHE A 322 -10.99 -18.41 8.05
N ARG A 323 -11.87 -17.70 8.79
CA ARG A 323 -13.16 -17.26 8.23
C ARG A 323 -12.99 -16.28 7.07
N GLN A 324 -12.00 -15.38 7.15
CA GLN A 324 -11.70 -14.48 6.04
C GLN A 324 -11.02 -15.23 4.89
N LEU A 325 -10.04 -16.11 5.17
CA LEU A 325 -9.42 -16.94 4.13
C LEU A 325 -10.45 -17.83 3.39
N ALA A 326 -11.44 -18.38 4.10
CA ALA A 326 -12.52 -19.14 3.47
C ALA A 326 -13.32 -18.31 2.45
N GLN A 327 -13.53 -17.01 2.72
CA GLN A 327 -14.14 -16.09 1.77
C GLN A 327 -13.21 -15.82 0.58
N CYS A 328 -11.91 -15.61 0.81
CA CYS A 328 -10.93 -15.37 -0.24
C CYS A 328 -10.80 -16.57 -1.20
N VAL A 329 -10.77 -17.78 -0.66
CA VAL A 329 -10.76 -19.03 -1.45
C VAL A 329 -12.05 -19.19 -2.26
N SER A 330 -13.18 -18.72 -1.72
CA SER A 330 -14.47 -18.70 -2.42
C SER A 330 -14.65 -17.52 -3.37
N SER A 331 -13.64 -16.65 -3.50
CA SER A 331 -13.73 -15.47 -4.34
C SER A 331 -13.83 -15.87 -5.82
N PRO A 332 -14.74 -15.27 -6.61
CA PRO A 332 -14.78 -15.49 -8.04
C PRO A 332 -13.57 -14.88 -8.77
N HIS A 333 -12.84 -13.97 -8.10
CA HIS A 333 -11.66 -13.32 -8.64
C HIS A 333 -10.44 -14.24 -8.52
N PHE A 334 -9.98 -14.76 -9.66
CA PHE A 334 -8.97 -15.83 -9.66
C PHE A 334 -7.67 -15.45 -8.92
N GLN A 335 -7.18 -14.20 -9.01
CA GLN A 335 -5.93 -13.81 -8.32
C GLN A 335 -6.07 -13.85 -6.79
N VAL A 336 -7.27 -13.57 -6.27
CA VAL A 336 -7.53 -13.59 -4.82
C VAL A 336 -7.60 -15.04 -4.34
N ALA A 337 -8.39 -15.87 -5.02
CA ALA A 337 -8.52 -17.28 -4.69
C ALA A 337 -7.20 -18.04 -4.83
N GLU A 338 -6.46 -17.79 -5.92
CA GLU A 338 -5.12 -18.35 -6.16
C GLU A 338 -4.19 -17.96 -5.02
N ARG A 339 -4.10 -16.66 -4.69
CA ARG A 339 -3.19 -16.17 -3.65
C ARG A 339 -3.50 -16.74 -2.27
N ALA A 340 -4.79 -16.88 -1.92
CA ALA A 340 -5.21 -17.49 -0.68
C ALA A 340 -4.87 -19.00 -0.63
N LEU A 341 -5.09 -19.73 -1.72
CA LEU A 341 -4.76 -21.16 -1.82
C LEU A 341 -3.26 -21.43 -1.79
N TYR A 342 -2.41 -20.46 -2.14
CA TYR A 342 -0.96 -20.59 -2.02
C TYR A 342 -0.47 -20.74 -0.58
N TYR A 343 -1.27 -20.39 0.44
CA TYR A 343 -0.92 -20.60 1.85
C TYR A 343 -0.68 -22.08 2.17
N TRP A 344 -1.33 -23.01 1.46
CA TRP A 344 -1.13 -24.45 1.62
C TRP A 344 0.24 -24.95 1.14
N ASN A 345 1.01 -24.12 0.45
CA ASN A 345 2.37 -24.44 0.03
C ASN A 345 3.42 -23.98 1.05
N ASN A 346 3.03 -23.19 2.05
CA ASN A 346 3.92 -22.72 3.10
C ASN A 346 3.98 -23.79 4.22
N GLU A 347 5.17 -24.37 4.43
CA GLU A 347 5.37 -25.45 5.39
C GLU A 347 5.04 -25.02 6.84
N TYR A 348 5.38 -23.78 7.20
CA TYR A 348 5.14 -23.29 8.56
C TYR A 348 3.65 -23.07 8.81
N ILE A 349 2.95 -22.41 7.89
CA ILE A 349 1.49 -22.26 7.97
C ILE A 349 0.80 -23.63 8.01
N MET A 350 1.24 -24.58 7.18
CA MET A 350 0.69 -25.95 7.19
C MET A 350 0.89 -26.65 8.54
N SER A 351 2.03 -26.45 9.19
CA SER A 351 2.28 -26.98 10.54
C SER A 351 1.29 -26.41 11.58
N LEU A 352 1.06 -25.09 11.55
CA LEU A 352 0.09 -24.41 12.43
C LEU A 352 -1.34 -24.90 12.18
N ILE A 353 -1.70 -25.13 10.91
CA ILE A 353 -3.00 -25.69 10.54
C ILE A 353 -3.14 -27.11 11.07
N SER A 354 -2.08 -27.92 11.00
CA SER A 354 -2.07 -29.30 11.48
C SER A 354 -2.32 -29.41 12.98
N ASP A 355 -1.62 -28.60 13.77
CA ASP A 355 -1.77 -28.60 15.22
C ASP A 355 -3.17 -28.13 15.66
N ASN A 356 -3.86 -27.33 14.84
CA ASN A 356 -5.17 -26.74 15.14
C ASN A 356 -6.29 -27.24 14.20
N ALA A 357 -6.11 -28.40 13.56
CA ALA A 357 -6.99 -28.91 12.51
C ALA A 357 -8.46 -29.08 12.97
N GLN A 358 -8.68 -29.42 14.25
CA GLN A 358 -10.00 -29.59 14.85
C GLN A 358 -10.88 -28.33 14.74
N VAL A 359 -10.27 -27.14 14.73
CA VAL A 359 -10.97 -25.86 14.62
C VAL A 359 -10.96 -25.35 13.19
N ILE A 360 -9.81 -25.46 12.50
CA ILE A 360 -9.62 -24.85 11.17
C ILE A 360 -10.33 -25.63 10.07
N LEU A 361 -10.26 -26.96 10.08
CA LEU A 361 -10.82 -27.79 9.01
C LEU A 361 -12.35 -27.57 8.85
N PRO A 362 -13.17 -27.58 9.93
CA PRO A 362 -14.59 -27.28 9.81
C PRO A 362 -14.92 -25.90 9.23
N ILE A 363 -14.05 -24.90 9.41
CA ILE A 363 -14.24 -23.53 8.89
C ILE A 363 -13.94 -23.49 7.38
N MET A 364 -12.86 -24.14 6.96
CA MET A 364 -12.39 -24.11 5.57
C MET A 364 -13.12 -25.08 4.66
N PHE A 365 -13.60 -26.21 5.19
CA PHE A 365 -14.18 -27.30 4.42
C PHE A 365 -15.36 -26.86 3.53
N PRO A 366 -16.37 -26.11 4.01
CA PRO A 366 -17.50 -25.69 3.18
C PRO A 366 -17.06 -24.86 1.96
N ALA A 367 -16.10 -23.95 2.15
CA ALA A 367 -15.57 -23.10 1.10
C ALA A 367 -14.83 -23.92 0.03
N LEU A 368 -13.96 -24.83 0.44
CA LEU A 368 -13.19 -25.67 -0.48
C LEU A 368 -14.10 -26.66 -1.23
N TYR A 369 -14.99 -27.36 -0.51
CA TYR A 369 -15.84 -28.40 -1.07
C TYR A 369 -16.89 -27.85 -2.06
N LYS A 370 -17.46 -26.68 -1.78
CA LYS A 370 -18.40 -26.02 -2.72
C LYS A 370 -17.69 -25.61 -4.00
N ASN A 371 -16.54 -24.92 -3.88
CA ASN A 371 -15.85 -24.36 -5.04
C ASN A 371 -15.12 -25.41 -5.89
N SER A 372 -14.84 -26.61 -5.36
CA SER A 372 -14.28 -27.72 -6.16
C SER A 372 -15.21 -28.23 -7.25
N LYS A 373 -16.52 -27.92 -7.17
CA LYS A 373 -17.53 -28.28 -8.16
C LYS A 373 -17.88 -27.13 -9.10
N THR A 374 -17.93 -25.90 -8.59
CA THR A 374 -18.57 -24.77 -9.29
C THR A 374 -17.62 -23.68 -9.78
N HIS A 375 -16.35 -23.64 -9.35
CA HIS A 375 -15.44 -22.56 -9.76
C HIS A 375 -15.14 -22.59 -11.27
N TRP A 376 -15.21 -21.44 -11.94
CA TRP A 376 -15.08 -21.36 -13.40
C TRP A 376 -13.63 -21.59 -13.90
N ASN A 377 -12.64 -21.22 -13.09
CA ASN A 377 -11.23 -21.32 -13.43
C ASN A 377 -10.65 -22.71 -13.06
N LYS A 378 -10.14 -23.43 -14.06
CA LYS A 378 -9.55 -24.77 -13.93
C LYS A 378 -8.30 -24.84 -13.05
N THR A 379 -7.48 -23.79 -13.03
CA THR A 379 -6.28 -23.74 -12.17
C THR A 379 -6.69 -23.72 -10.70
N ILE A 380 -7.66 -22.86 -10.36
CA ILE A 380 -8.21 -22.77 -9.00
C ILE A 380 -8.83 -24.09 -8.57
N HIS A 381 -9.56 -24.79 -9.46
CA HIS A 381 -10.01 -26.16 -9.19
C HIS A 381 -8.85 -27.05 -8.75
N GLY A 382 -7.77 -27.13 -9.54
CA GLY A 382 -6.60 -27.95 -9.21
C GLY A 382 -6.00 -27.62 -7.83
N LEU A 383 -5.88 -26.33 -7.51
CA LEU A 383 -5.39 -25.86 -6.21
C LEU A 383 -6.34 -26.25 -5.05
N ILE A 384 -7.65 -26.14 -5.24
CA ILE A 384 -8.65 -26.57 -4.25
C ILE A 384 -8.57 -28.08 -4.01
N TYR A 385 -8.46 -28.89 -5.08
CA TYR A 385 -8.30 -30.34 -4.96
C TYR A 385 -7.03 -30.70 -4.18
N ASN A 386 -5.92 -30.00 -4.44
CA ASN A 386 -4.68 -30.18 -3.69
C ASN A 386 -4.87 -29.83 -2.20
N ALA A 387 -5.51 -28.69 -1.88
CA ALA A 387 -5.79 -28.30 -0.50
C ALA A 387 -6.71 -29.29 0.24
N LEU A 388 -7.77 -29.79 -0.43
CA LEU A 388 -8.65 -30.83 0.13
C LEU A 388 -7.88 -32.13 0.41
N LYS A 389 -7.00 -32.54 -0.51
CA LYS A 389 -6.14 -33.71 -0.33
C LYS A 389 -5.23 -33.55 0.89
N LEU A 390 -4.57 -32.41 1.04
CA LEU A 390 -3.72 -32.13 2.21
C LEU A 390 -4.52 -32.22 3.51
N PHE A 391 -5.72 -31.63 3.58
CA PHE A 391 -6.58 -31.75 4.77
C PHE A 391 -6.98 -33.18 5.10
N MET A 392 -7.24 -34.00 4.08
CA MET A 392 -7.59 -35.40 4.26
C MET A 392 -6.40 -36.23 4.77
N GLU A 393 -5.20 -35.99 4.24
CA GLU A 393 -3.94 -36.61 4.71
C GLU A 393 -3.62 -36.22 6.17
N MET A 394 -3.98 -35.01 6.59
CA MET A 394 -3.79 -34.53 7.96
C MET A 394 -4.70 -35.25 8.97
N ASN A 395 -6.00 -35.39 8.67
CA ASN A 395 -6.94 -36.08 9.56
C ASN A 395 -8.16 -36.62 8.80
N GLN A 396 -8.05 -37.86 8.32
CA GLN A 396 -9.11 -38.54 7.57
C GLN A 396 -10.45 -38.55 8.31
N LYS A 397 -10.44 -38.91 9.61
CA LYS A 397 -11.67 -39.02 10.40
C LYS A 397 -12.39 -37.67 10.50
N LEU A 398 -11.65 -36.61 10.80
CA LEU A 398 -12.22 -35.26 10.89
C LEU A 398 -12.74 -34.76 9.54
N PHE A 399 -12.05 -35.11 8.45
CA PHE A 399 -12.47 -34.79 7.09
C PHE A 399 -13.81 -35.47 6.74
N ASP A 400 -13.94 -36.76 7.06
CA ASP A 400 -15.19 -37.52 6.86
C ASP A 400 -16.33 -36.95 7.70
N ASP A 401 -16.07 -36.62 8.98
CA ASP A 401 -17.04 -35.98 9.88
C ASP A 401 -17.51 -34.62 9.31
N CYS A 402 -16.59 -33.80 8.77
CA CYS A 402 -16.93 -32.52 8.15
C CYS A 402 -17.75 -32.69 6.87
N THR A 403 -17.45 -33.72 6.08
CA THR A 403 -18.24 -34.08 4.88
C THR A 403 -19.68 -34.42 5.28
N GLN A 404 -19.88 -35.23 6.31
CA GLN A 404 -21.21 -35.59 6.81
C GLN A 404 -21.96 -34.37 7.37
N ARG A 405 -21.29 -33.55 8.18
CA ARG A 405 -21.89 -32.30 8.72
C ARG A 405 -22.31 -31.35 7.61
N TYR A 406 -21.47 -31.16 6.60
CA TYR A 406 -21.78 -30.31 5.45
C TYR A 406 -23.01 -30.80 4.69
N LYS A 407 -23.11 -32.11 4.41
CA LYS A 407 -24.31 -32.70 3.79
C LYS A 407 -25.57 -32.49 4.63
N ALA A 408 -25.48 -32.71 5.95
CA ALA A 408 -26.59 -32.51 6.86
C ALA A 408 -27.04 -31.03 6.94
N GLU A 409 -26.10 -30.09 6.99
CA GLU A 409 -26.39 -28.65 6.99
C GLU A 409 -27.03 -28.19 5.67
N ARG A 410 -26.54 -28.68 4.52
CA ARG A 410 -27.14 -28.42 3.20
C ARG A 410 -28.58 -28.93 3.13
N GLN A 411 -28.85 -30.13 3.66
CA GLN A 411 -30.21 -30.67 3.69
C GLN A 411 -31.14 -29.83 4.57
N LYS A 412 -30.64 -29.40 5.75
CA LYS A 412 -31.38 -28.53 6.66
C LYS A 412 -31.64 -27.14 6.08
N GLU A 413 -30.70 -26.59 5.31
CA GLU A 413 -30.91 -25.34 4.57
C GLU A 413 -31.99 -25.48 3.50
N LYS A 414 -31.97 -26.57 2.72
CA LYS A 414 -33.03 -26.86 1.73
C LYS A 414 -34.40 -26.97 2.40
N GLU A 415 -34.48 -27.63 3.54
CA GLU A 415 -35.72 -27.73 4.32
C GLU A 415 -36.20 -26.36 4.82
N LYS A 416 -35.32 -25.52 5.36
CA LYS A 416 -35.67 -24.14 5.77
C LYS A 416 -36.15 -23.28 4.62
N VAL A 417 -35.56 -23.42 3.43
CA VAL A 417 -36.02 -22.70 2.23
C VAL A 417 -37.42 -23.16 1.87
N ARG A 418 -37.68 -24.47 1.86
CA ARG A 418 -39.02 -25.02 1.63
C ARG A 418 -40.05 -24.55 2.66
N GLU A 419 -39.71 -24.58 3.95
CA GLU A 419 -40.59 -24.07 5.02
C GLU A 419 -40.92 -22.58 4.83
N ARG A 420 -39.95 -21.79 4.35
CA ARG A 420 -40.14 -20.37 4.06
C ARG A 420 -41.03 -20.16 2.85
N GLU A 421 -40.86 -20.94 1.78
CA GLU A 421 -41.72 -20.93 0.60
C GLU A 421 -43.16 -21.29 0.98
N GLU A 422 -43.35 -22.39 1.71
CA GLU A 422 -44.68 -22.79 2.19
C GLU A 422 -45.33 -21.72 3.09
N ALA A 423 -44.52 -20.99 3.89
CA ALA A 423 -45.03 -19.88 4.69
C ALA A 423 -45.48 -18.70 3.82
N TRP A 424 -44.75 -18.39 2.76
CA TRP A 424 -45.14 -17.36 1.79
C TRP A 424 -46.39 -17.78 1.02
N ASP A 425 -46.48 -19.03 0.56
CA ASP A 425 -47.66 -19.55 -0.15
C ASP A 425 -48.90 -19.51 0.73
N ARG A 426 -48.77 -19.81 2.02
CA ARG A 426 -49.87 -19.67 3.00
C ARG A 426 -50.31 -18.21 3.14
N ILE A 427 -49.37 -17.28 3.21
CA ILE A 427 -49.69 -15.84 3.27
C ILE A 427 -50.42 -15.41 1.99
N GLU A 428 -49.95 -15.86 0.83
CA GLU A 428 -50.58 -15.57 -0.46
C GLU A 428 -52.02 -16.11 -0.53
N HIS A 429 -52.23 -17.36 -0.12
CA HIS A 429 -53.56 -17.96 -0.08
C HIS A 429 -54.51 -17.24 0.89
N ILE A 430 -54.02 -16.79 2.06
CA ILE A 430 -54.81 -16.00 3.01
C ILE A 430 -55.13 -14.62 2.42
N ALA A 431 -54.18 -14.01 1.70
CA ALA A 431 -54.40 -12.74 1.02
C ALA A 431 -55.48 -12.86 -0.09
N GLN A 432 -55.43 -13.91 -0.91
CA GLN A 432 -56.40 -14.18 -1.98
C GLN A 432 -57.83 -14.41 -1.48
N THR A 433 -57.99 -14.91 -0.25
CA THR A 433 -59.31 -15.13 0.37
C THR A 433 -59.89 -13.89 1.04
N ASN A 434 -59.17 -12.76 1.05
CA ASN A 434 -59.66 -11.50 1.58
C ASN A 434 -60.64 -10.82 0.59
N PRO A 435 -61.88 -10.47 0.99
CA PRO A 435 -62.87 -9.82 0.11
C PRO A 435 -62.43 -8.48 -0.49
N MET A 436 -61.45 -7.81 0.12
CA MET A 436 -60.84 -6.58 -0.41
C MET A 436 -59.78 -6.86 -1.49
N CYS A 437 -59.32 -8.10 -1.64
CA CYS A 437 -58.26 -8.47 -2.59
C CYS A 437 -58.74 -8.36 -4.06
N ASP A 438 -60.00 -8.68 -4.33
CA ASP A 438 -60.62 -8.48 -5.66
C ASP A 438 -60.60 -7.00 -6.06
N GLY A 439 -60.87 -6.08 -5.13
CA GLY A 439 -60.83 -4.63 -5.38
C GLY A 439 -59.41 -4.06 -5.63
N TYR A 440 -58.36 -4.73 -5.16
CA TYR A 440 -56.96 -4.35 -5.42
C TYR A 440 -56.40 -5.01 -6.69
N LEU A 441 -56.82 -6.24 -7.04
CA LEU A 441 -56.45 -6.90 -8.30
C LEU A 441 -57.11 -6.20 -9.51
N GLU A 442 -58.30 -5.64 -9.34
CA GLU A 442 -58.99 -4.87 -10.38
C GLU A 442 -58.33 -3.49 -10.62
N ASN A 443 -57.81 -2.86 -9.56
CA ASN A 443 -57.04 -1.61 -9.63
C ASN A 443 -55.56 -1.79 -10.04
N SER A 444 -55.02 -3.01 -9.95
CA SER A 444 -53.64 -3.34 -10.33
C SER A 444 -53.51 -3.91 -11.75
N ARG A 445 -54.57 -3.84 -12.58
CA ARG A 445 -54.47 -4.00 -14.04
C ARG A 445 -53.70 -2.83 -14.66
N LEU A 446 -52.41 -2.73 -14.36
CA LEU A 446 -51.46 -2.11 -15.26
C LEU A 446 -51.38 -2.93 -16.56
N PRO A 447 -51.08 -2.31 -17.71
CA PRO A 447 -51.14 -2.99 -18.99
C PRO A 447 -50.25 -4.22 -18.98
N HIS A 448 -50.83 -5.33 -19.42
CA HIS A 448 -50.19 -6.60 -19.67
C HIS A 448 -48.84 -6.42 -20.39
N PHE A 449 -47.72 -6.64 -19.68
CA PHE A 449 -46.45 -6.93 -20.32
C PHE A 449 -46.43 -8.45 -20.58
N PRO A 450 -46.44 -8.89 -21.86
CA PRO A 450 -46.40 -10.31 -22.16
C PRO A 450 -45.00 -10.84 -21.83
N GLY A 451 -44.86 -11.58 -20.73
CA GLY A 451 -43.59 -12.20 -20.37
C GLY A 451 -43.51 -12.88 -19.00
N SER A 452 -44.38 -12.55 -18.04
CA SER A 452 -44.30 -13.11 -16.68
C SER A 452 -45.17 -14.37 -16.48
N SER A 453 -45.00 -15.35 -17.37
CA SER A 453 -45.34 -16.74 -17.08
C SER A 453 -44.04 -17.56 -17.12
N GLY A 454 -43.06 -17.10 -16.35
CA GLY A 454 -41.91 -17.92 -15.98
C GLY A 454 -42.16 -18.42 -14.57
N SER A 455 -42.74 -19.61 -14.45
CA SER A 455 -42.48 -20.44 -13.27
C SER A 455 -40.97 -20.42 -13.09
N VAL A 456 -40.49 -19.83 -12.00
CA VAL A 456 -39.08 -19.95 -11.61
C VAL A 456 -38.95 -21.41 -11.23
N ALA A 457 -38.71 -22.26 -12.23
CA ALA A 457 -38.23 -23.59 -11.99
C ALA A 457 -36.99 -23.40 -11.13
N MET A 458 -37.06 -23.85 -9.87
CA MET A 458 -35.86 -24.24 -9.16
C MET A 458 -35.09 -25.10 -10.15
N GLU A 459 -33.95 -24.61 -10.62
CA GLU A 459 -32.91 -25.50 -11.08
C GLU A 459 -32.57 -26.33 -9.84
N THR A 460 -33.24 -27.49 -9.72
CA THR A 460 -32.85 -28.51 -8.79
C THR A 460 -31.45 -28.89 -9.21
N ASP A 461 -30.48 -28.43 -8.44
CA ASP A 461 -29.07 -28.80 -8.53
C ASP A 461 -28.97 -30.30 -8.16
N ALA A 462 -29.38 -31.14 -9.10
CA ALA A 462 -29.65 -32.56 -8.92
C ALA A 462 -28.39 -33.43 -8.97
N ASN A 463 -27.20 -32.82 -8.89
CA ASN A 463 -25.94 -33.52 -9.13
C ASN A 463 -24.89 -33.36 -8.01
N ASP A 464 -25.34 -33.00 -6.80
CA ASP A 464 -24.43 -32.72 -5.68
C ASP A 464 -23.83 -34.00 -5.02
N ASP A 465 -24.22 -35.20 -5.46
CA ASP A 465 -23.84 -36.49 -4.84
C ASP A 465 -22.62 -37.20 -5.47
N ALA A 466 -21.86 -36.53 -6.34
CA ALA A 466 -20.58 -37.07 -6.77
C ALA A 466 -19.57 -37.08 -5.60
N GLU A 467 -19.39 -38.24 -4.97
CA GLU A 467 -18.43 -38.45 -3.90
C GLU A 467 -17.00 -38.14 -4.41
N LEU A 468 -16.32 -37.24 -3.70
CA LEU A 468 -14.93 -36.88 -3.99
C LEU A 468 -14.02 -38.01 -3.48
N SER A 469 -13.62 -38.92 -4.36
CA SER A 469 -12.67 -40.00 -4.02
C SER A 469 -11.20 -39.53 -4.12
N LEU A 470 -10.33 -40.16 -3.33
CA LEU A 470 -8.88 -39.91 -3.29
C LEU A 470 -8.24 -39.94 -4.70
N ASP A 471 -8.68 -40.88 -5.54
CA ASP A 471 -8.16 -41.07 -6.90
C ASP A 471 -8.50 -39.88 -7.82
N LYS A 472 -9.73 -39.35 -7.73
CA LYS A 472 -10.14 -38.16 -8.49
C LYS A 472 -9.40 -36.89 -8.04
N MET A 473 -9.06 -36.80 -6.75
CA MET A 473 -8.24 -35.71 -6.22
C MET A 473 -6.78 -35.80 -6.71
N ASN A 474 -6.22 -37.01 -6.77
CA ASN A 474 -4.85 -37.25 -7.24
C ASN A 474 -4.65 -36.88 -8.72
N GLU A 475 -5.57 -37.25 -9.60
CA GLU A 475 -5.48 -36.93 -11.03
C GLU A 475 -5.60 -35.42 -11.31
N ARG A 476 -6.47 -34.71 -10.58
CA ARG A 476 -6.72 -33.28 -10.80
C ARG A 476 -5.73 -32.36 -10.08
N GLY A 477 -5.17 -32.78 -8.95
CA GLY A 477 -4.17 -32.01 -8.19
C GLY A 477 -2.83 -31.85 -8.93
N GLN A 478 -2.38 -32.87 -9.66
CA GLN A 478 -1.09 -32.84 -10.39
C GLN A 478 -1.04 -31.82 -11.54
N ALA A 479 -2.19 -31.51 -12.15
CA ALA A 479 -2.30 -30.54 -13.25
C ALA A 479 -2.14 -29.07 -12.80
N GLY A 480 -2.49 -28.75 -11.54
CA GLY A 480 -2.39 -27.39 -11.00
C GLY A 480 -0.97 -27.02 -10.54
N VAL A 481 -0.26 -27.96 -9.92
CA VAL A 481 1.08 -27.73 -9.32
C VAL A 481 2.16 -27.46 -10.38
N SER A 482 2.03 -28.09 -11.55
CA SER A 482 3.03 -28.01 -12.64
C SER A 482 3.12 -26.61 -13.28
N ARG A 483 2.04 -25.81 -13.24
CA ARG A 483 2.01 -24.44 -13.79
C ARG A 483 2.38 -23.35 -12.79
N GLY A 484 2.32 -23.64 -11.49
CA GLY A 484 2.55 -22.65 -10.43
C GLY A 484 4.03 -22.31 -10.16
N LYS A 485 4.99 -23.10 -10.67
CA LYS A 485 6.43 -22.90 -10.41
C LYS A 485 7.06 -21.77 -11.26
N ASP A 486 6.43 -21.37 -12.37
CA ASP A 486 7.03 -20.43 -13.34
C ASP A 486 6.68 -18.94 -13.14
N LEU A 487 5.84 -18.59 -12.14
CA LEU A 487 5.21 -17.27 -12.05
C LEU A 487 5.63 -16.38 -10.87
N LYS A 488 6.84 -16.56 -10.35
CA LYS A 488 7.45 -15.70 -9.30
C LYS A 488 7.70 -14.23 -9.72
N LYS A 489 7.14 -13.75 -10.83
CA LYS A 489 7.23 -12.35 -11.30
C LYS A 489 5.85 -11.71 -11.23
N MET A 490 5.80 -10.49 -10.70
CA MET A 490 4.61 -9.63 -10.63
C MET A 490 3.78 -9.77 -11.92
N LEU A 491 2.56 -10.27 -11.77
CA LEU A 491 1.62 -10.48 -12.86
C LEU A 491 1.11 -9.13 -13.36
N PRO A 492 1.25 -8.80 -14.66
CA PRO A 492 0.65 -7.59 -15.21
C PRO A 492 -0.87 -7.67 -15.11
N ARG A 493 -1.48 -6.52 -14.79
CA ARG A 493 -2.92 -6.26 -14.64
C ARG A 493 -3.71 -6.76 -15.85
N ARG A 494 -4.19 -8.02 -15.81
CA ARG A 494 -5.17 -8.53 -16.77
C ARG A 494 -6.56 -8.41 -16.14
N LYS A 495 -7.42 -7.57 -16.73
CA LYS A 495 -8.82 -7.45 -16.33
C LYS A 495 -9.48 -8.82 -16.45
N SER A 496 -10.01 -9.33 -15.34
CA SER A 496 -10.83 -10.53 -15.32
C SER A 496 -12.21 -10.19 -15.89
N GLU A 497 -12.51 -10.64 -17.10
CA GLU A 497 -13.88 -10.62 -17.63
C GLU A 497 -14.66 -11.74 -16.94
N LEU A 498 -15.49 -11.36 -15.96
CA LEU A 498 -16.45 -12.27 -15.34
C LEU A 498 -17.51 -12.66 -16.40
N PRO A 499 -17.96 -13.93 -16.44
CA PRO A 499 -19.13 -14.29 -17.22
C PRO A 499 -20.31 -13.41 -16.79
N HIS A 500 -20.87 -12.66 -17.73
CA HIS A 500 -22.03 -11.82 -17.45
C HIS A 500 -23.24 -12.73 -17.22
N ASP A 501 -23.89 -12.57 -16.07
CA ASP A 501 -25.20 -13.17 -15.84
C ASP A 501 -26.21 -12.56 -16.83
N SER A 502 -26.78 -13.42 -17.67
CA SER A 502 -27.76 -13.08 -18.69
C SER A 502 -28.97 -12.35 -18.10
N LEU A 503 -29.36 -12.66 -16.87
CA LEU A 503 -30.47 -12.01 -16.17
C LEU A 503 -30.09 -10.59 -15.74
N THR A 504 -28.87 -10.40 -15.22
CA THR A 504 -28.34 -9.10 -14.83
C THR A 504 -28.18 -8.16 -16.04
N MET A 505 -27.67 -8.67 -17.17
CA MET A 505 -27.57 -7.89 -18.42
C MET A 505 -28.94 -7.46 -18.95
N ARG A 506 -29.95 -8.34 -18.83
CA ARG A 506 -31.32 -8.06 -19.24
C ARG A 506 -32.02 -7.06 -18.31
N ALA A 507 -31.79 -7.17 -17.00
CA ALA A 507 -32.27 -6.19 -16.03
C ALA A 507 -31.65 -4.81 -16.24
N LEU A 508 -30.36 -4.75 -16.59
CA LEU A 508 -29.67 -3.50 -16.92
C LEU A 508 -30.14 -2.90 -18.26
N SER A 509 -30.44 -3.73 -19.27
CA SER A 509 -31.00 -3.26 -20.55
C SER A 509 -32.45 -2.80 -20.44
N ASP A 510 -33.22 -3.43 -19.55
CA ASP A 510 -34.64 -3.12 -19.35
C ASP A 510 -34.86 -1.98 -18.32
N HIS A 511 -33.80 -1.58 -17.60
CA HIS A 511 -33.84 -0.49 -16.63
C HIS A 511 -33.97 0.88 -17.34
N LYS A 512 -35.19 1.40 -17.40
CA LYS A 512 -35.43 2.82 -17.68
C LYS A 512 -35.34 3.62 -16.38
N ARG A 513 -34.43 4.61 -16.32
CA ARG A 513 -34.37 5.60 -15.24
C ARG A 513 -35.74 6.28 -15.12
N ALA A 514 -36.28 6.35 -13.91
CA ALA A 514 -37.45 7.17 -13.61
C ALA A 514 -37.00 8.58 -13.25
N ASP A 515 -36.51 9.36 -14.22
CA ASP A 515 -36.30 10.82 -14.07
C ASP A 515 -36.09 11.46 -15.46
N ASP A 516 -37.09 12.20 -15.95
CA ASP A 516 -37.05 12.96 -17.22
C ASP A 516 -36.23 14.27 -17.14
N TYR A 517 -35.50 14.54 -16.04
CA TYR A 517 -34.92 15.86 -15.76
C TYR A 517 -33.39 15.94 -15.60
N LEU A 518 -32.64 14.94 -16.04
CA LEU A 518 -31.17 15.05 -16.10
C LEU A 518 -30.67 14.76 -17.52
N THR A 519 -30.60 15.82 -18.33
CA THR A 519 -29.87 15.82 -19.60
C THR A 519 -28.40 15.49 -19.35
N THR A 520 -27.95 14.33 -19.81
CA THR A 520 -26.53 14.01 -19.92
C THR A 520 -25.88 14.92 -20.96
N SER A 521 -24.82 15.63 -20.58
CA SER A 521 -24.00 16.41 -21.51
C SER A 521 -23.43 15.51 -22.62
N PRO A 522 -23.32 16.01 -23.86
CA PRO A 522 -22.83 15.20 -24.98
C PRO A 522 -21.33 14.92 -24.81
N GLU A 523 -20.96 13.65 -24.96
CA GLU A 523 -19.59 13.18 -25.11
C GLU A 523 -18.94 13.88 -26.31
N THR A 524 -17.89 14.65 -26.07
CA THR A 524 -17.01 15.15 -27.14
C THR A 524 -16.05 14.05 -27.56
N SER A 525 -16.07 13.79 -28.86
CA SER A 525 -15.22 12.85 -29.61
C SER A 525 -13.73 13.08 -29.47
#